data_AF-A0A349EBL8-F1
#
_entry.id   AF-A0A349EBL8-F1
#
_cell.length_a   1.000
_cell.length_b   1.000
_cell.length_c   1.000
_cell.angle_alpha   90.00
_cell.angle_beta   90.00
_cell.angle_gamma   90.00
#
_symmetry.space_group_name_H-M   'P 1'
#
loop_
_entity.id
_entity.type
_entity.pdbx_description
1 polymer ?
#
loop_
_entity_poly.entity_id
_entity_poly.type
_entity_poly.pdbx_seq_one_letter_code
_entity_poly.pdbx_strand_id
1 'polypeptide(L)'
;ASMGVVFYLVVSLQGSMQADMSFSSLVHFTDFIIGHSHLAMLGFATFAGIAGIIHAWQRLPGFSLDAKILDWSYYLLVFGIWLMVLDLTLAGFVQGALWQDAAPWIDSVRASAPYWAVRSLSAIPVTLGFGLLFYGLLSSRTASATDQAVSTSGNEQNQSDTTAKGAIGSIGLSPALRMSYVAAFVCGIGFFVLSVSILGVIPLQSLQDETALLAPTASLALSPAQERGRVIYAREGCAYCHTQQVRYTESDMRRFGAPSLAWEGRQDTPHMLGTRRIGPDLARASGTRTDQWHLAHLYAPRTVVPLSVMPGYPELFEGSADRPGREALDLLAYIESLGRERELAWPEGDERARALTDDERALMSLTAEVLNAHPGRTRPLGLAPALPSGELQGSDNSGLGMQLFRDNCSGCHGDSGEGDGPASSLLSPPPVAFTEHRYRRDLLAEILWNGIHGASMPAWRDLPLEELAALADVVDSFSLVDAASTTSTLLAAGQSVYETNCAECHGDDGGGNGFAAQNLPIPIMPTDFTRERLSEAAALRALREGVAGTSMAPWGDRLNAQEMTAAVHYVRSLYREQIGDD
;
A
#
# COMPACT_ATOMS: atom_id res chain seq x y z
N ALA A 1 -28.63 -25.32 9.40
CA ALA A 1 -28.82 -25.51 7.94
C ALA A 1 -29.35 -24.24 7.27
N SER A 2 -30.53 -23.73 7.66
CA SER A 2 -31.16 -22.56 6.99
C SER A 2 -30.28 -21.31 6.93
N MET A 3 -29.59 -20.94 8.02
CA MET A 3 -28.69 -19.78 8.02
C MET A 3 -27.50 -19.95 7.06
N GLY A 4 -26.98 -21.17 6.91
CA GLY A 4 -25.92 -21.46 5.93
C GLY A 4 -26.39 -21.19 4.49
N VAL A 5 -27.65 -21.49 4.18
CA VAL A 5 -28.25 -21.18 2.86
C VAL A 5 -28.43 -19.67 2.67
N VAL A 6 -28.82 -18.94 3.71
CA VAL A 6 -28.91 -17.47 3.66
C VAL A 6 -27.54 -16.87 3.39
N PHE A 7 -26.51 -17.28 4.11
CA PHE A 7 -25.14 -16.84 3.87
C PHE A 7 -24.65 -17.21 2.47
N TYR A 8 -24.98 -18.40 1.98
CA TYR A 8 -24.68 -18.82 0.61
C TYR A 8 -25.32 -17.91 -0.44
N LEU A 9 -26.59 -17.53 -0.25
CA LEU A 9 -27.29 -16.63 -1.16
C LEU A 9 -26.62 -15.26 -1.19
N VAL A 10 -26.35 -14.68 -0.01
CA VAL A 10 -25.73 -13.36 0.10
C VAL A 10 -24.33 -13.35 -0.49
N VAL A 11 -23.51 -14.35 -0.16
CA VAL A 11 -22.14 -14.43 -0.67
C VAL A 11 -22.10 -14.68 -2.18
N SER A 12 -23.04 -15.47 -2.73
CA SER A 12 -23.14 -15.69 -4.18
C SER A 12 -23.54 -14.40 -4.92
N LEU A 13 -24.43 -13.60 -4.35
CA LEU A 13 -24.78 -12.29 -4.89
C LEU A 13 -23.58 -11.34 -4.85
N GLN A 14 -22.88 -11.26 -3.71
CA GLN A 14 -21.66 -10.46 -3.57
C GLN A 14 -20.57 -10.91 -4.56
N GLY A 15 -20.40 -12.21 -4.76
CA GLY A 15 -19.43 -12.75 -5.72
C GLY A 15 -19.75 -12.39 -7.16
N SER A 16 -21.05 -12.43 -7.52
CA SER A 16 -21.51 -12.00 -8.85
C SER A 16 -21.28 -10.50 -9.07
N MET A 17 -21.49 -9.68 -8.04
CA MET A 17 -21.21 -8.24 -8.12
C MET A 17 -19.71 -7.94 -8.25
N GLN A 18 -18.84 -8.69 -7.55
CA GLN A 18 -17.39 -8.53 -7.67
C GLN A 18 -16.81 -8.87 -9.05
N ALA A 19 -17.53 -9.68 -9.84
CA ALA A 19 -17.15 -9.97 -11.21
C ALA A 19 -17.43 -8.80 -12.17
N ASP A 20 -18.30 -7.85 -11.79
CA ASP A 20 -18.51 -6.62 -12.54
C ASP A 20 -17.31 -5.67 -12.36
N MET A 21 -16.73 -5.21 -13.46
CA MET A 21 -15.50 -4.42 -13.43
C MET A 21 -15.68 -3.04 -12.80
N SER A 22 -16.88 -2.43 -12.93
CA SER A 22 -17.16 -1.14 -12.30
C SER A 22 -17.18 -1.29 -10.78
N PHE A 23 -17.90 -2.30 -10.28
CA PHE A 23 -17.90 -2.60 -8.85
C PHE A 23 -16.53 -3.06 -8.34
N SER A 24 -15.85 -3.93 -9.08
CA SER A 24 -14.51 -4.43 -8.74
C SER A 24 -13.47 -3.30 -8.63
N SER A 25 -13.53 -2.29 -9.49
CA SER A 25 -12.63 -1.13 -9.43
C SER A 25 -12.67 -0.40 -8.07
N LEU A 26 -13.81 -0.47 -7.38
CA LEU A 26 -14.01 0.12 -6.06
C LEU A 26 -13.58 -0.82 -4.93
N VAL A 27 -13.95 -2.09 -5.00
CA VAL A 27 -13.81 -3.02 -3.86
C VAL A 27 -12.58 -3.94 -3.92
N HIS A 28 -11.92 -4.05 -5.07
CA HIS A 28 -10.76 -4.93 -5.21
C HIS A 28 -9.61 -4.49 -4.28
N PHE A 29 -9.00 -5.45 -3.58
CA PHE A 29 -8.03 -5.29 -2.49
C PHE A 29 -8.53 -4.62 -1.20
N THR A 30 -9.78 -4.18 -1.13
CA THR A 30 -10.33 -3.61 0.11
C THR A 30 -10.81 -4.69 1.08
N ASP A 31 -11.20 -4.27 2.27
CA ASP A 31 -11.77 -5.12 3.32
C ASP A 31 -13.10 -5.77 2.90
N PHE A 32 -13.74 -5.28 1.84
CA PHE A 32 -14.92 -5.90 1.26
C PHE A 32 -14.62 -7.35 0.82
N ILE A 33 -13.48 -7.57 0.14
CA ILE A 33 -13.04 -8.91 -0.31
C ILE A 33 -12.83 -9.83 0.89
N ILE A 34 -12.31 -9.27 1.98
CA ILE A 34 -12.10 -10.02 3.22
C ILE A 34 -13.44 -10.36 3.88
N GLY A 35 -14.38 -9.42 3.96
CA GLY A 35 -15.73 -9.66 4.46
C GLY A 35 -16.45 -10.75 3.67
N HIS A 36 -16.41 -10.67 2.33
CA HIS A 36 -16.96 -11.69 1.43
C HIS A 36 -16.37 -13.08 1.71
N SER A 37 -15.05 -13.18 1.84
CA SER A 37 -14.36 -14.45 2.08
C SER A 37 -14.73 -15.07 3.44
N HIS A 38 -14.87 -14.25 4.48
CA HIS A 38 -15.33 -14.73 5.80
C HIS A 38 -16.80 -15.18 5.76
N LEU A 39 -17.66 -14.49 4.99
CA LEU A 39 -19.04 -14.91 4.79
C LEU A 39 -19.11 -16.26 4.05
N ALA A 40 -18.24 -16.50 3.08
CA ALA A 40 -18.16 -17.78 2.37
C ALA A 40 -17.73 -18.93 3.30
N MET A 41 -16.62 -18.74 4.02
CA MET A 41 -16.00 -19.80 4.83
C MET A 41 -16.63 -19.96 6.20
N LEU A 42 -16.70 -18.89 7.00
CA LEU A 42 -17.29 -18.94 8.35
C LEU A 42 -18.81 -18.87 8.33
N GLY A 43 -19.40 -18.18 7.36
CA GLY A 43 -20.85 -18.14 7.19
C GLY A 43 -21.37 -19.43 6.55
N PHE A 44 -21.24 -19.57 5.23
CA PHE A 44 -21.82 -20.70 4.51
C PHE A 44 -21.17 -22.05 4.87
N ALA A 45 -19.88 -22.23 4.60
CA ALA A 45 -19.25 -23.55 4.67
C ALA A 45 -19.24 -24.10 6.10
N THR A 46 -18.91 -23.28 7.08
CA THR A 46 -18.94 -23.66 8.50
C THR A 46 -20.36 -23.99 8.97
N PHE A 47 -21.40 -23.18 8.68
CA PHE A 47 -22.76 -23.53 9.13
C PHE A 47 -23.31 -24.78 8.44
N ALA A 48 -22.96 -25.01 7.19
CA ALA A 48 -23.28 -26.25 6.49
C ALA A 48 -22.57 -27.45 7.14
N GLY A 49 -21.28 -27.31 7.46
CA GLY A 49 -20.48 -28.30 8.17
C GLY A 49 -21.02 -28.61 9.56
N ILE A 50 -21.29 -27.59 10.39
CA ILE A 50 -21.90 -27.73 11.72
C ILE A 50 -23.25 -28.45 11.62
N ALA A 51 -24.10 -28.09 10.64
CA ALA A 51 -25.37 -28.77 10.45
C ALA A 51 -25.20 -30.26 10.10
N GLY A 52 -24.23 -30.58 9.24
CA GLY A 52 -23.88 -31.97 8.91
C GLY A 52 -23.36 -32.74 10.12
N ILE A 53 -22.47 -32.14 10.91
CA ILE A 53 -21.91 -32.73 12.13
C ILE A 53 -23.03 -33.00 13.13
N ILE A 54 -23.88 -32.01 13.45
CA ILE A 54 -25.00 -32.19 14.39
C ILE A 54 -25.96 -33.27 13.89
N HIS A 55 -26.28 -33.29 12.59
CA HIS A 55 -27.15 -34.30 11.98
C HIS A 55 -26.60 -35.72 12.11
N ALA A 56 -25.30 -35.89 11.92
CA ALA A 56 -24.62 -37.16 12.11
C ALA A 56 -24.54 -37.54 13.60
N TRP A 57 -24.22 -36.59 14.48
CA TRP A 57 -24.08 -36.80 15.92
C TRP A 57 -25.37 -37.29 16.57
N GLN A 58 -26.51 -36.71 16.19
CA GLN A 58 -27.84 -37.11 16.67
C GLN A 58 -28.24 -38.54 16.26
N ARG A 59 -27.57 -39.13 15.27
CA ARG A 59 -27.80 -40.51 14.81
C ARG A 59 -26.89 -41.54 15.47
N LEU A 60 -25.88 -41.09 16.23
CA LEU A 60 -25.01 -41.99 16.97
C LEU A 60 -25.77 -42.52 18.20
N PRO A 61 -25.88 -43.85 18.36
CA PRO A 61 -26.62 -44.44 19.47
C PRO A 61 -25.98 -44.06 20.81
N GLY A 62 -26.83 -43.63 21.73
CA GLY A 62 -26.41 -43.20 23.06
C GLY A 62 -26.03 -41.73 23.16
N PHE A 63 -25.88 -40.95 22.09
CA PHE A 63 -25.50 -39.53 22.23
C PHE A 63 -26.73 -38.62 22.22
N SER A 64 -26.87 -37.74 23.23
CA SER A 64 -27.85 -36.65 23.24
C SER A 64 -27.15 -35.30 23.36
N LEU A 65 -27.64 -34.29 22.64
CA LEU A 65 -27.10 -32.92 22.64
C LEU A 65 -28.00 -32.01 23.46
N ASP A 66 -27.40 -31.11 24.25
CA ASP A 66 -28.14 -30.07 24.97
C ASP A 66 -28.54 -28.95 23.99
N ALA A 67 -29.85 -28.81 23.76
CA ALA A 67 -30.40 -27.80 22.87
C ALA A 67 -30.03 -26.37 23.29
N LYS A 68 -29.94 -26.06 24.59
CA LYS A 68 -29.64 -24.70 25.05
C LYS A 68 -28.21 -24.29 24.71
N ILE A 69 -27.26 -25.20 24.84
CA ILE A 69 -25.86 -24.95 24.51
C ILE A 69 -25.71 -24.71 23.00
N LEU A 70 -26.40 -25.52 22.20
CA LEU A 70 -26.42 -25.36 20.74
C LEU A 70 -27.10 -24.05 20.30
N ASP A 71 -28.19 -23.64 20.95
CA ASP A 71 -28.88 -22.38 20.66
C ASP A 71 -27.96 -21.18 20.95
N TRP A 72 -27.30 -21.15 22.11
CA TRP A 72 -26.34 -20.10 22.44
C TRP A 72 -25.14 -20.08 21.49
N SER A 73 -24.60 -21.25 21.15
CA SER A 73 -23.55 -21.37 20.14
C SER A 73 -23.98 -20.76 18.80
N TYR A 74 -25.19 -21.11 18.34
CA TYR A 74 -25.76 -20.59 17.12
C TYR A 74 -25.89 -19.07 17.13
N TYR A 75 -26.51 -18.49 18.17
CA TYR A 75 -26.72 -17.03 18.22
C TYR A 75 -25.40 -16.26 18.28
N LEU A 76 -24.42 -16.74 19.06
CA LEU A 76 -23.10 -16.11 19.15
C LEU A 76 -22.34 -16.16 17.81
N LEU A 77 -22.35 -17.31 17.12
CA LEU A 77 -21.73 -17.45 15.81
C LEU A 77 -22.40 -16.54 14.78
N VAL A 78 -23.75 -16.56 14.71
CA VAL A 78 -24.52 -15.73 13.78
C VAL A 78 -24.24 -14.26 14.03
N PHE A 79 -24.36 -13.80 15.27
CA PHE A 79 -24.12 -12.40 15.63
C PHE A 79 -22.68 -11.97 15.32
N GLY A 80 -21.70 -12.76 15.75
CA GLY A 80 -20.29 -12.44 15.55
C GLY A 80 -19.90 -12.37 14.08
N ILE A 81 -20.33 -13.35 13.27
CA ILE A 81 -20.03 -13.37 11.83
C ILE A 81 -20.76 -12.23 11.10
N TRP A 82 -22.04 -11.98 11.40
CA TRP A 82 -22.75 -10.85 10.78
C TRP A 82 -22.12 -9.52 11.14
N LEU A 83 -21.80 -9.28 12.42
CA LEU A 83 -21.13 -8.05 12.85
C LEU A 83 -19.82 -7.85 12.09
N MET A 84 -18.98 -8.89 12.00
CA MET A 84 -17.72 -8.86 11.28
C MET A 84 -17.89 -8.54 9.79
N VAL A 85 -18.83 -9.22 9.12
CA VAL A 85 -19.01 -9.09 7.68
C VAL A 85 -19.59 -7.73 7.33
N LEU A 86 -20.54 -7.22 8.11
CA LEU A 86 -21.09 -5.87 7.93
C LEU A 86 -20.02 -4.81 8.13
N ASP A 87 -19.24 -4.92 9.21
CA ASP A 87 -18.12 -4.03 9.50
C ASP A 87 -17.10 -3.98 8.34
N LEU A 88 -16.63 -5.14 7.87
CA LEU A 88 -15.66 -5.20 6.77
C LEU A 88 -16.22 -4.77 5.42
N THR A 89 -17.52 -5.01 5.19
CA THR A 89 -18.20 -4.49 4.00
C THR A 89 -18.18 -2.97 3.99
N LEU A 90 -18.49 -2.33 5.13
CA LEU A 90 -18.44 -0.88 5.27
C LEU A 90 -17.01 -0.34 5.15
N ALA A 91 -16.06 -0.97 5.85
CA ALA A 91 -14.64 -0.62 5.76
C ALA A 91 -14.14 -0.66 4.31
N GLY A 92 -14.54 -1.69 3.55
CA GLY A 92 -14.15 -1.83 2.16
C GLY A 92 -14.70 -0.73 1.24
N PHE A 93 -15.91 -0.23 1.49
CA PHE A 93 -16.45 0.92 0.76
C PHE A 93 -15.75 2.23 1.14
N VAL A 94 -15.44 2.43 2.43
CA VAL A 94 -14.68 3.60 2.90
C VAL A 94 -13.28 3.63 2.28
N GLN A 95 -12.58 2.50 2.29
CA GLN A 95 -11.29 2.35 1.61
C GLN A 95 -11.40 2.62 0.12
N GLY A 96 -12.36 1.99 -0.56
CA GLY A 96 -12.58 2.18 -1.99
C GLY A 96 -12.82 3.65 -2.35
N ALA A 97 -13.64 4.37 -1.58
CA ALA A 97 -13.90 5.79 -1.81
C ALA A 97 -12.64 6.64 -1.64
N LEU A 98 -11.90 6.48 -0.54
CA LEU A 98 -10.66 7.22 -0.26
C LEU A 98 -9.55 6.93 -1.27
N TRP A 99 -9.54 5.74 -1.87
CA TRP A 99 -8.57 5.40 -2.92
C TRP A 99 -8.92 5.98 -4.28
N GLN A 100 -10.19 6.25 -4.56
CA GLN A 100 -10.60 6.95 -5.78
C GLN A 100 -10.40 8.46 -5.68
N ASP A 101 -10.41 9.00 -4.46
CA ASP A 101 -10.07 10.39 -4.17
C ASP A 101 -8.55 10.64 -4.18
N ALA A 102 -8.15 11.90 -4.26
CA ALA A 102 -6.77 12.36 -4.09
C ALA A 102 -6.33 12.39 -2.61
N ALA A 103 -7.05 11.71 -1.72
CA ALA A 103 -6.67 11.66 -0.31
C ALA A 103 -5.34 10.87 -0.14
N PRO A 104 -4.41 11.34 0.70
CA PRO A 104 -3.16 10.61 0.95
C PRO A 104 -3.44 9.21 1.48
N TRP A 105 -2.57 8.26 1.12
CA TRP A 105 -2.77 6.83 1.42
C TRP A 105 -3.08 6.57 2.91
N ILE A 106 -2.43 7.33 3.79
CA ILE A 106 -2.52 7.17 5.23
C ILE A 106 -3.92 7.43 5.79
N ASP A 107 -4.73 8.24 5.12
CA ASP A 107 -6.10 8.54 5.56
C ASP A 107 -6.99 7.31 5.42
N SER A 108 -6.78 6.49 4.38
CA SER A 108 -7.48 5.21 4.24
C SER A 108 -7.15 4.24 5.38
N VAL A 109 -5.90 4.25 5.86
CA VAL A 109 -5.46 3.43 6.99
C VAL A 109 -6.11 3.91 8.29
N ARG A 110 -6.10 5.22 8.54
CA ARG A 110 -6.72 5.83 9.73
C ARG A 110 -8.22 5.58 9.77
N ALA A 111 -8.91 5.79 8.65
CA ALA A 111 -10.34 5.56 8.53
C ALA A 111 -10.69 4.09 8.76
N SER A 112 -9.80 3.16 8.39
CA SER A 112 -9.99 1.71 8.56
C SER A 112 -9.73 1.20 9.98
N ALA A 113 -8.89 1.88 10.76
CA ALA A 113 -8.50 1.45 12.11
C ALA A 113 -9.68 1.12 13.06
N PRO A 114 -10.75 1.94 13.18
CA PRO A 114 -11.89 1.59 14.03
C PRO A 114 -12.61 0.32 13.56
N TYR A 115 -12.73 0.09 12.25
CA TYR A 115 -13.32 -1.13 11.71
C TYR A 115 -12.48 -2.36 12.09
N TRP A 116 -11.15 -2.28 12.00
CA TRP A 116 -10.29 -3.40 12.42
C TRP A 116 -10.43 -3.74 13.91
N ALA A 117 -10.70 -2.74 14.76
CA ALA A 117 -11.03 -2.98 16.15
C ALA A 117 -12.37 -3.73 16.30
N VAL A 118 -13.42 -3.31 15.59
CA VAL A 118 -14.73 -3.98 15.59
C VAL A 118 -14.61 -5.42 15.08
N ARG A 119 -13.90 -5.64 13.96
CA ARG A 119 -13.57 -6.98 13.46
C ARG A 119 -12.90 -7.82 14.55
N SER A 120 -11.89 -7.29 15.24
CA SER A 120 -11.18 -8.03 16.29
C SER A 120 -12.10 -8.37 17.46
N LEU A 121 -12.98 -7.45 17.86
CA LEU A 121 -13.97 -7.68 18.91
C LEU A 121 -15.05 -8.69 18.50
N SER A 122 -15.41 -8.74 17.21
CA SER A 122 -16.35 -9.73 16.69
C SER A 122 -15.85 -11.17 16.82
N ALA A 123 -14.54 -11.38 16.95
CA ALA A 123 -13.95 -12.70 17.18
C ALA A 123 -14.34 -13.29 18.57
N ILE A 124 -14.69 -12.45 19.54
CA ILE A 124 -15.09 -12.89 20.89
C ILE A 124 -16.36 -13.75 20.83
N PRO A 125 -17.51 -13.25 20.33
CA PRO A 125 -18.70 -14.08 20.21
C PRO A 125 -18.48 -15.29 19.28
N VAL A 126 -17.71 -15.15 18.20
CA VAL A 126 -17.41 -16.28 17.29
C VAL A 126 -16.66 -17.40 18.04
N THR A 127 -15.61 -17.05 18.78
CA THR A 127 -14.79 -18.01 19.53
C THR A 127 -15.59 -18.66 20.65
N LEU A 128 -16.38 -17.88 21.39
CA LEU A 128 -17.29 -18.41 22.41
C LEU A 128 -18.33 -19.35 21.80
N GLY A 129 -18.87 -19.00 20.64
CA GLY A 129 -19.82 -19.82 19.90
C GLY A 129 -19.23 -21.18 19.51
N PHE A 130 -18.02 -21.20 18.95
CA PHE A 130 -17.30 -22.45 18.67
C PHE A 130 -16.95 -23.23 19.94
N GLY A 131 -16.53 -22.54 21.00
CA GLY A 131 -16.25 -23.15 22.30
C GLY A 131 -17.48 -23.87 22.88
N LEU A 132 -18.65 -23.23 22.81
CA LEU A 132 -19.92 -23.85 23.24
C LEU A 132 -20.32 -25.03 22.35
N LEU A 133 -20.12 -24.94 21.02
CA LEU A 133 -20.38 -26.06 20.12
C LEU A 133 -19.51 -27.27 20.50
N PHE A 134 -18.21 -27.04 20.66
CA PHE A 134 -17.25 -28.08 21.02
C PHE A 134 -17.58 -28.68 22.39
N TYR A 135 -17.86 -27.84 23.38
CA TYR A 135 -18.30 -28.28 24.71
C TYR A 135 -19.60 -29.08 24.65
N GLY A 136 -20.58 -28.66 23.84
CA GLY A 136 -21.85 -29.37 23.66
C GLY A 136 -21.69 -30.74 23.00
N LEU A 137 -20.75 -30.88 22.06
CA LEU A 137 -20.42 -32.16 21.43
C LEU A 137 -19.71 -33.10 22.42
N LEU A 138 -18.77 -32.60 23.22
CA LEU A 138 -18.03 -33.38 24.21
C LEU A 138 -18.86 -33.76 25.44
N SER A 139 -19.75 -32.87 25.87
CA SER A 139 -20.63 -33.08 27.03
C SER A 139 -21.86 -33.90 26.69
N SER A 140 -21.94 -34.40 25.45
CA SER A 140 -23.03 -35.26 25.00
C SER A 140 -23.12 -36.49 25.90
N ARG A 141 -24.25 -36.62 26.59
CA ARG A 141 -24.43 -37.69 27.57
C ARG A 141 -24.73 -38.98 26.84
N THR A 142 -24.04 -40.07 27.23
CA THR A 142 -24.52 -41.42 26.98
C THR A 142 -25.90 -41.56 27.62
N ALA A 143 -26.95 -41.61 26.81
CA ALA A 143 -28.30 -41.87 27.26
C ALA A 143 -28.29 -43.19 28.05
N SER A 144 -28.42 -43.09 29.37
CA SER A 144 -28.58 -44.26 30.22
C SER A 144 -29.87 -44.95 29.81
N ALA A 145 -29.86 -46.28 29.75
CA ALA A 145 -30.97 -47.14 29.30
C ALA A 145 -32.30 -46.94 30.09
N THR A 146 -32.31 -46.05 31.07
CA THR A 146 -33.41 -45.76 31.99
C THR A 146 -34.39 -44.70 31.46
N ASP A 147 -33.98 -43.81 30.54
CA ASP A 147 -34.86 -42.75 30.02
C ASP A 147 -35.75 -43.18 28.84
N GLN A 148 -35.48 -44.33 28.20
CA GLN A 148 -36.35 -44.89 27.14
C GLN A 148 -37.65 -45.50 27.67
N ALA A 149 -37.73 -45.76 28.98
CA ALA A 149 -38.88 -46.43 29.59
C ALA A 149 -40.04 -45.49 29.99
N VAL A 150 -39.83 -44.16 29.95
CA VAL A 150 -40.84 -43.19 30.42
C VAL A 150 -41.61 -42.54 29.26
N SER A 151 -41.08 -42.53 28.03
CA SER A 151 -41.76 -41.95 26.87
C SER A 151 -42.71 -42.91 26.15
N THR A 152 -42.80 -44.18 26.56
CA THR A 152 -43.65 -45.21 25.93
C THR A 152 -44.98 -45.47 26.64
N SER A 153 -45.27 -44.78 27.75
CA SER A 153 -46.44 -45.08 28.61
C SER A 153 -47.67 -44.19 28.37
N GLY A 154 -47.71 -43.40 27.29
CA GLY A 154 -48.63 -42.27 27.18
C GLY A 154 -49.35 -42.09 25.85
N ASN A 155 -49.66 -43.14 25.09
CA ASN A 155 -50.81 -43.14 24.16
C ASN A 155 -51.02 -44.52 23.50
N GLU A 156 -51.82 -45.38 24.12
CA GLU A 156 -52.43 -46.52 23.42
C GLU A 156 -53.91 -46.62 23.79
N GLN A 157 -54.76 -46.08 22.92
CA GLN A 157 -56.13 -46.54 22.70
C GLN A 157 -56.55 -46.15 21.28
N ASN A 158 -56.30 -47.02 20.30
CA ASN A 158 -57.35 -47.69 19.49
C ASN A 158 -56.75 -48.49 18.33
N GLN A 159 -57.13 -49.78 18.27
CA GLN A 159 -57.45 -50.63 17.10
C GLN A 159 -56.54 -50.61 15.85
N SER A 160 -56.21 -51.71 15.20
CA SER A 160 -56.45 -53.15 15.36
C SER A 160 -55.71 -53.83 14.18
N ASP A 161 -55.09 -54.98 14.44
CA ASP A 161 -54.74 -56.06 13.51
C ASP A 161 -54.16 -55.72 12.12
N THR A 162 -52.89 -56.08 11.92
CA THR A 162 -52.56 -57.28 11.13
C THR A 162 -51.10 -57.68 11.31
N THR A 163 -50.90 -58.98 11.42
CA THR A 163 -49.63 -59.69 11.55
C THR A 163 -48.78 -59.55 10.29
N ALA A 164 -47.55 -59.05 10.41
CA ALA A 164 -46.50 -59.27 9.43
C ALA A 164 -45.12 -59.36 10.09
N LYS A 165 -44.51 -60.53 9.86
CA LYS A 165 -43.16 -60.93 10.26
C LYS A 165 -42.09 -59.92 9.82
N GLY A 166 -40.99 -59.92 10.57
CA GLY A 166 -39.85 -59.05 10.38
C GLY A 166 -39.33 -58.95 8.95
N ALA A 167 -39.03 -57.72 8.56
CA ALA A 167 -38.03 -57.38 7.58
C ALA A 167 -37.57 -55.95 7.91
N ILE A 168 -36.31 -55.80 8.33
CA ILE A 168 -35.59 -54.54 8.13
C ILE A 168 -35.37 -54.46 6.61
N GLY A 169 -36.44 -54.15 5.89
CA GLY A 169 -36.39 -53.86 4.47
C GLY A 169 -35.65 -52.55 4.32
N SER A 170 -34.54 -52.58 3.59
CA SER A 170 -33.93 -51.40 3.01
C SER A 170 -35.04 -50.46 2.53
N ILE A 171 -35.10 -49.24 3.06
CA ILE A 171 -35.93 -48.18 2.47
C ILE A 171 -35.35 -47.97 1.07
N GLY A 172 -35.89 -48.70 0.11
CA GLY A 172 -35.50 -48.61 -1.28
C GLY A 172 -35.93 -47.24 -1.76
N LEU A 173 -34.98 -46.29 -1.75
CA LEU A 173 -35.11 -45.01 -2.47
C LEU A 173 -35.79 -45.29 -3.82
N SER A 174 -36.88 -44.58 -4.09
CA SER A 174 -37.64 -44.77 -5.34
C SER A 174 -36.70 -44.66 -6.54
N PRO A 175 -36.99 -45.33 -7.67
CA PRO A 175 -36.17 -45.19 -8.88
C PRO A 175 -35.93 -43.74 -9.27
N ALA A 176 -36.91 -42.86 -9.04
CA ALA A 176 -36.80 -41.41 -9.25
C ALA A 176 -35.78 -40.75 -8.30
N LEU A 177 -35.75 -41.11 -7.02
CA LEU A 177 -34.77 -40.62 -6.05
C LEU A 177 -33.36 -41.17 -6.32
N ARG A 178 -33.22 -42.44 -6.75
CA ARG A 178 -31.91 -42.96 -7.18
C ARG A 178 -31.40 -42.27 -8.44
N MET A 179 -32.29 -42.05 -9.41
CA MET A 179 -31.96 -41.34 -10.64
C MET A 179 -31.60 -39.88 -10.35
N SER A 180 -32.24 -39.22 -9.38
CA SER A 180 -31.89 -37.84 -9.01
C SER A 180 -30.50 -37.74 -8.40
N TYR A 181 -30.05 -38.71 -7.60
CA TYR A 181 -28.66 -38.73 -7.10
C TYR A 181 -27.64 -38.94 -8.22
N VAL A 182 -27.90 -39.84 -9.17
CA VAL A 182 -27.01 -40.07 -10.33
C VAL A 182 -26.98 -38.84 -11.23
N ALA A 183 -28.14 -38.26 -11.53
CA ALA A 183 -28.23 -37.04 -12.32
C ALA A 183 -27.52 -35.86 -11.63
N ALA A 184 -27.73 -35.66 -10.33
CA ALA A 184 -27.04 -34.62 -9.56
C ALA A 184 -25.52 -34.82 -9.55
N PHE A 185 -25.04 -36.07 -9.44
CA PHE A 185 -23.62 -36.38 -9.49
C PHE A 185 -23.01 -36.09 -10.86
N VAL A 186 -23.64 -36.57 -11.94
CA VAL A 186 -23.15 -36.34 -13.31
C VAL A 186 -23.19 -34.86 -13.67
N CYS A 187 -24.30 -34.16 -13.37
CA CYS A 187 -24.41 -32.72 -13.60
C CYS A 187 -23.41 -31.95 -12.73
N GLY A 188 -23.16 -32.37 -11.49
CA GLY A 188 -22.18 -31.77 -10.61
C GLY A 188 -20.76 -31.87 -11.16
N ILE A 189 -20.34 -33.05 -11.62
CA ILE A 189 -19.05 -33.24 -12.29
C ILE A 189 -18.97 -32.43 -13.59
N GLY A 190 -20.03 -32.48 -14.40
CA GLY A 190 -20.09 -31.72 -15.67
C GLY A 190 -19.94 -30.22 -15.43
N PHE A 191 -20.67 -29.68 -14.45
CA PHE A 191 -20.57 -28.27 -14.06
C PHE A 191 -19.19 -27.92 -13.49
N PHE A 192 -18.59 -28.80 -12.68
CA PHE A 192 -17.23 -28.60 -12.16
C PHE A 192 -16.20 -28.54 -13.29
N VAL A 193 -16.23 -29.50 -14.23
CA VAL A 193 -15.32 -29.51 -15.38
C VAL A 193 -15.52 -28.27 -16.26
N LEU A 194 -16.77 -27.89 -16.52
CA LEU A 194 -17.10 -26.68 -17.27
C LEU A 194 -16.55 -25.42 -16.56
N SER A 195 -16.79 -25.31 -15.26
CA SER A 195 -16.36 -24.17 -14.44
C SER A 195 -14.84 -24.06 -14.40
N VAL A 196 -14.10 -25.16 -14.17
CA VAL A 196 -12.63 -25.19 -14.20
C VAL A 196 -12.08 -24.82 -15.57
N SER A 197 -12.73 -25.27 -16.65
CA SER A 197 -12.30 -24.96 -18.01
C SER A 197 -12.47 -23.47 -18.33
N ILE A 198 -13.64 -22.90 -18.02
CA ILE A 198 -13.98 -21.50 -18.33
C ILE A 198 -13.25 -20.52 -17.41
N LEU A 199 -13.14 -20.82 -16.11
CA LEU A 199 -12.58 -19.89 -15.12
C LEU A 199 -11.09 -20.12 -14.84
N GLY A 200 -10.53 -21.26 -15.23
CA GLY A 200 -9.14 -21.62 -14.97
C GLY A 200 -8.33 -21.83 -16.25
N VAL A 201 -8.70 -22.82 -17.06
CA VAL A 201 -7.87 -23.26 -18.21
C VAL A 201 -7.83 -22.22 -19.33
N ILE A 202 -8.99 -21.70 -19.75
CA ILE A 202 -9.07 -20.71 -20.84
C ILE A 202 -8.36 -19.40 -20.46
N PRO A 203 -8.62 -18.79 -19.28
CA PRO A 203 -7.90 -17.60 -18.86
C PRO A 203 -6.39 -17.82 -18.72
N LEU A 204 -5.97 -19.00 -18.23
CA LEU A 204 -4.54 -19.33 -18.13
C LEU A 204 -3.87 -19.34 -19.51
N GLN A 205 -4.49 -19.93 -20.52
CA GLN A 205 -3.96 -19.93 -21.88
C GLN A 205 -3.86 -18.51 -22.44
N SER A 206 -4.92 -17.71 -22.29
CA SER A 206 -4.92 -16.29 -22.70
C SER A 206 -3.79 -15.51 -22.03
N LEU A 207 -3.59 -15.70 -20.73
CA LEU A 207 -2.53 -15.02 -19.97
C LEU A 207 -1.13 -15.48 -20.38
N GLN A 208 -0.95 -16.77 -20.69
CA GLN A 208 0.32 -17.30 -21.17
C GLN A 208 0.68 -16.73 -22.55
N ASP A 209 -0.29 -16.64 -23.45
CA ASP A 209 -0.12 -16.07 -24.78
C ASP A 209 0.22 -14.57 -24.70
N GLU A 210 -0.53 -13.80 -23.90
CA GLU A 210 -0.26 -12.38 -23.66
C GLU A 210 1.13 -12.17 -23.03
N THR A 211 1.48 -12.98 -22.03
CA THR A 211 2.79 -12.93 -21.37
C THR A 211 3.92 -13.21 -22.37
N ALA A 212 3.77 -14.23 -23.22
CA ALA A 212 4.77 -14.58 -24.23
C ALA A 212 4.90 -13.50 -25.32
N LEU A 213 3.79 -12.84 -25.67
CA LEU A 213 3.74 -11.78 -26.69
C LEU A 213 4.42 -10.49 -26.22
N LEU A 214 4.13 -10.08 -24.98
CA LEU A 214 4.52 -8.77 -24.44
C LEU A 214 5.85 -8.77 -23.67
N ALA A 215 6.31 -9.92 -23.19
CA ALA A 215 7.54 -9.99 -22.41
C ALA A 215 8.76 -9.47 -23.20
N PRO A 216 9.64 -8.67 -22.55
CA PRO A 216 10.87 -8.21 -23.18
C PRO A 216 11.86 -9.37 -23.38
N THR A 217 12.83 -9.17 -24.27
CA THR A 217 13.93 -10.12 -24.47
C THR A 217 14.97 -10.07 -23.36
N ALA A 218 15.00 -8.98 -22.57
CA ALA A 218 15.89 -8.82 -21.43
C ALA A 218 15.64 -9.88 -20.34
N SER A 219 16.71 -10.28 -19.65
CA SER A 219 16.58 -11.18 -18.51
C SER A 219 15.98 -10.43 -17.31
N LEU A 220 14.85 -10.93 -16.82
CA LEU A 220 14.18 -10.41 -15.63
C LEU A 220 14.69 -11.05 -14.32
N ALA A 221 15.70 -11.92 -14.42
CA ALA A 221 16.16 -12.71 -13.28
C ALA A 221 16.66 -11.83 -12.12
N LEU A 222 16.24 -12.20 -10.91
CA LEU A 222 16.71 -11.59 -9.68
C LEU A 222 18.15 -12.01 -9.38
N SER A 223 18.91 -11.09 -8.79
CA SER A 223 20.21 -11.39 -8.20
C SER A 223 20.07 -12.32 -6.99
N PRO A 224 21.14 -13.00 -6.55
CA PRO A 224 21.08 -13.85 -5.37
C PRO A 224 20.64 -13.13 -4.08
N ALA A 225 20.90 -11.84 -3.94
CA ALA A 225 20.45 -11.04 -2.79
C ALA A 225 18.94 -10.78 -2.86
N GLN A 226 18.46 -10.37 -4.04
CA GLN A 226 17.04 -10.16 -4.32
C GLN A 226 16.20 -11.43 -4.11
N GLU A 227 16.69 -12.59 -4.55
CA GLU A 227 15.97 -13.85 -4.34
C GLU A 227 15.84 -14.20 -2.85
N ARG A 228 16.90 -13.98 -2.05
CA ARG A 228 16.83 -14.14 -0.60
C ARG A 228 15.89 -13.11 0.04
N GLY A 229 15.94 -11.86 -0.41
CA GLY A 229 15.04 -10.80 0.01
C GLY A 229 13.58 -11.11 -0.24
N ARG A 230 13.27 -11.71 -1.40
CA ARG A 230 11.94 -12.17 -1.77
C ARG A 230 11.41 -13.26 -0.82
N VAL A 231 12.27 -14.20 -0.43
CA VAL A 231 11.94 -15.21 0.57
C VAL A 231 11.63 -14.56 1.92
N ILE A 232 12.41 -13.54 2.32
CA ILE A 232 12.16 -12.79 3.56
C ILE A 232 10.84 -12.01 3.46
N TYR A 233 10.58 -11.31 2.35
CA TYR A 233 9.32 -10.59 2.10
C TYR A 233 8.09 -11.51 2.24
N ALA A 234 8.20 -12.74 1.74
CA ALA A 234 7.16 -13.76 1.89
C ALA A 234 7.02 -14.25 3.33
N ARG A 235 8.15 -14.54 3.99
CA ARG A 235 8.22 -15.05 5.38
C ARG A 235 7.60 -14.06 6.37
N GLU A 236 7.92 -12.78 6.22
CA GLU A 236 7.42 -11.70 7.08
C GLU A 236 6.00 -11.25 6.73
N GLY A 237 5.38 -11.85 5.69
CA GLY A 237 4.01 -11.56 5.31
C GLY A 237 3.79 -10.17 4.74
N CYS A 238 4.82 -9.54 4.17
CA CYS A 238 4.72 -8.18 3.61
C CYS A 238 3.63 -8.09 2.54
N ALA A 239 3.43 -9.15 1.75
CA ALA A 239 2.39 -9.27 0.72
C ALA A 239 0.94 -9.22 1.26
N TYR A 240 0.73 -9.38 2.57
CA TYR A 240 -0.60 -9.24 3.18
C TYR A 240 -1.04 -7.78 3.35
N CYS A 241 -0.08 -6.86 3.32
CA CYS A 241 -0.30 -5.42 3.45
C CYS A 241 0.06 -4.67 2.17
N HIS A 242 1.14 -5.08 1.51
CA HIS A 242 1.74 -4.43 0.35
C HIS A 242 1.60 -5.32 -0.88
N THR A 243 0.65 -4.99 -1.74
CA THR A 243 0.45 -5.67 -3.02
C THR A 243 1.60 -5.36 -3.97
N GLN A 244 1.78 -6.24 -4.96
CA GLN A 244 2.70 -6.02 -6.08
C GLN A 244 1.92 -6.07 -7.40
N GLN A 245 0.80 -5.33 -7.44
CA GLN A 245 -0.09 -5.29 -8.57
C GLN A 245 -0.83 -3.94 -8.62
N VAL A 246 -0.34 -3.04 -9.47
CA VAL A 246 -1.03 -1.78 -9.76
C VAL A 246 -2.26 -2.08 -10.62
N ARG A 247 -3.44 -1.63 -10.19
CA ARG A 247 -4.70 -1.90 -10.88
C ARG A 247 -4.87 -1.00 -12.11
N TYR A 248 -5.71 -1.44 -13.04
CA TYR A 248 -6.13 -0.67 -14.21
C TYR A 248 -7.20 0.38 -13.83
N THR A 249 -6.89 1.25 -12.86
CA THR A 249 -7.73 2.38 -12.48
C THR A 249 -6.91 3.67 -12.56
N GLU A 250 -7.55 4.77 -12.95
CA GLU A 250 -6.87 6.06 -13.06
C GLU A 250 -6.26 6.52 -11.72
N SER A 251 -6.96 6.24 -10.61
CA SER A 251 -6.49 6.53 -9.25
C SER A 251 -5.21 5.77 -8.87
N ASP A 252 -5.17 4.45 -9.09
CA ASP A 252 -3.96 3.65 -8.85
C ASP A 252 -2.82 4.11 -9.77
N MET A 253 -3.15 4.49 -11.01
CA MET A 253 -2.15 4.97 -11.96
C MET A 253 -1.53 6.30 -11.58
N ARG A 254 -2.32 7.24 -11.06
CA ARG A 254 -1.79 8.52 -10.56
C ARG A 254 -0.89 8.31 -9.34
N ARG A 255 -1.19 7.32 -8.50
CA ARG A 255 -0.51 7.10 -7.22
C ARG A 255 0.72 6.20 -7.31
N PHE A 256 0.61 5.10 -8.05
CA PHE A 256 1.64 4.06 -8.14
C PHE A 256 2.24 3.93 -9.55
N GLY A 257 1.65 4.59 -10.55
CA GLY A 257 2.05 4.59 -11.96
C GLY A 257 1.45 3.46 -12.79
N ALA A 258 2.11 3.06 -13.88
CA ALA A 258 1.50 2.24 -14.92
C ALA A 258 1.01 0.89 -14.38
N PRO A 259 -0.21 0.46 -14.74
CA PRO A 259 -0.77 -0.81 -14.29
C PRO A 259 0.15 -1.97 -14.60
N SER A 260 0.15 -2.97 -13.72
CA SER A 260 1.02 -4.14 -13.87
C SER A 260 0.54 -5.03 -15.02
N LEU A 261 1.44 -5.27 -15.98
CA LEU A 261 1.23 -6.22 -17.07
C LEU A 261 1.50 -7.66 -16.59
N ALA A 262 0.81 -8.63 -17.19
CA ALA A 262 0.91 -10.04 -16.78
C ALA A 262 2.34 -10.60 -16.82
N TRP A 263 3.17 -10.12 -17.74
CA TRP A 263 4.53 -10.61 -17.92
C TRP A 263 5.52 -10.17 -16.83
N GLU A 264 5.22 -9.11 -16.07
CA GLU A 264 6.14 -8.54 -15.08
C GLU A 264 6.43 -9.55 -13.96
N GLY A 265 5.40 -10.27 -13.50
CA GLY A 265 5.53 -11.31 -12.48
C GLY A 265 5.86 -12.70 -13.04
N ARG A 266 6.19 -12.86 -14.33
CA ARG A 266 6.28 -14.20 -14.96
C ARG A 266 7.34 -15.13 -14.36
N GLN A 267 8.30 -14.58 -13.62
CA GLN A 267 9.36 -15.34 -12.95
C GLN A 267 9.05 -15.58 -11.46
N ASP A 268 7.96 -15.01 -10.95
CA ASP A 268 7.58 -15.15 -9.56
C ASP A 268 6.92 -16.50 -9.28
N THR A 269 7.40 -17.19 -8.24
CA THR A 269 6.72 -18.36 -7.68
C THR A 269 6.96 -18.46 -6.18
N PRO A 270 5.92 -18.49 -5.32
CA PRO A 270 4.53 -18.09 -5.63
C PRO A 270 4.45 -16.58 -5.90
N HIS A 271 3.45 -16.10 -6.63
CA HIS A 271 3.28 -14.67 -6.89
C HIS A 271 2.92 -13.89 -5.60
N MET A 272 3.41 -12.65 -5.48
CA MET A 272 3.19 -11.78 -4.31
C MET A 272 2.16 -10.66 -4.57
N LEU A 273 1.17 -10.94 -5.43
CA LEU A 273 0.15 -9.96 -5.84
C LEU A 273 -0.67 -9.43 -4.65
N GLY A 274 -0.79 -10.23 -3.58
CA GLY A 274 -1.61 -9.94 -2.41
C GLY A 274 -3.10 -10.16 -2.68
N THR A 275 -3.90 -10.13 -1.61
CA THR A 275 -5.38 -10.27 -1.67
C THR A 275 -6.10 -9.14 -0.95
N ARG A 276 -5.33 -8.23 -0.34
CA ARG A 276 -5.76 -7.08 0.45
C ARG A 276 -4.63 -6.05 0.41
N ARG A 277 -4.98 -4.78 0.43
CA ARG A 277 -4.02 -3.66 0.44
C ARG A 277 -4.29 -2.80 1.67
N ILE A 278 -3.32 -2.77 2.59
CA ILE A 278 -3.33 -1.89 3.78
C ILE A 278 -2.26 -0.81 3.63
N GLY A 279 -1.05 -1.22 3.24
CA GLY A 279 0.01 -0.30 2.84
C GLY A 279 -0.07 -0.01 1.34
N PRO A 280 0.69 0.98 0.84
CA PRO A 280 0.78 1.26 -0.58
C PRO A 280 1.26 0.05 -1.38
N ASP A 281 0.89 0.00 -2.66
CA ASP A 281 1.43 -0.98 -3.61
C ASP A 281 2.92 -0.75 -3.81
N LEU A 282 3.71 -1.82 -3.90
CA LEU A 282 5.17 -1.75 -4.03
C LEU A 282 5.68 -2.17 -5.40
N ALA A 283 4.84 -2.50 -6.37
CA ALA A 283 5.26 -2.97 -7.70
C ALA A 283 6.15 -1.96 -8.46
N ARG A 284 6.22 -0.72 -7.98
CA ARG A 284 7.03 0.38 -8.53
C ARG A 284 7.81 1.14 -7.45
N ALA A 285 8.15 0.48 -6.36
CA ALA A 285 8.76 1.14 -5.21
C ALA A 285 10.23 1.55 -5.43
N SER A 286 10.93 0.89 -6.35
CA SER A 286 12.37 1.11 -6.56
C SER A 286 12.68 2.57 -6.89
N GLY A 287 13.68 3.12 -6.20
CA GLY A 287 14.17 4.48 -6.40
C GLY A 287 13.22 5.59 -5.94
N THR A 288 12.11 5.27 -5.25
CA THR A 288 11.16 6.30 -4.77
C THR A 288 11.70 7.03 -3.57
N ARG A 289 12.54 6.31 -2.82
CA ARG A 289 13.18 6.74 -1.58
C ARG A 289 14.58 6.13 -1.54
N THR A 290 15.40 6.61 -0.62
CA THR A 290 16.78 6.12 -0.46
C THR A 290 16.81 4.80 0.30
N ASP A 291 17.90 4.06 0.13
CA ASP A 291 18.20 2.87 0.94
C ASP A 291 18.10 3.16 2.44
N GLN A 292 18.63 4.31 2.89
CA GLN A 292 18.59 4.72 4.28
C GLN A 292 17.15 4.92 4.78
N TRP A 293 16.28 5.52 3.96
CA TRP A 293 14.86 5.63 4.29
C TRP A 293 14.22 4.25 4.43
N HIS A 294 14.48 3.34 3.50
CA HIS A 294 13.91 1.98 3.56
C HIS A 294 14.39 1.22 4.81
N LEU A 295 15.66 1.34 5.18
CA LEU A 295 16.21 0.74 6.38
C LEU A 295 15.61 1.37 7.66
N ALA A 296 15.48 2.70 7.72
CA ALA A 296 14.80 3.39 8.82
C ALA A 296 13.33 2.96 8.93
N HIS A 297 12.64 2.82 7.78
CA HIS A 297 11.27 2.35 7.71
C HIS A 297 11.12 0.91 8.21
N LEU A 298 12.02 0.00 7.81
CA LEU A 298 12.00 -1.39 8.29
C LEU A 298 12.29 -1.47 9.79
N TYR A 299 13.26 -0.71 10.29
CA TYR A 299 13.64 -0.72 11.70
C TYR A 299 12.55 -0.12 12.60
N ALA A 300 12.08 1.08 12.27
CA ALA A 300 11.09 1.83 13.06
C ALA A 300 10.18 2.65 12.14
N PRO A 301 9.11 2.04 11.56
CA PRO A 301 8.28 2.67 10.52
C PRO A 301 7.73 4.06 10.88
N ARG A 302 7.43 4.26 12.16
CA ARG A 302 6.84 5.51 12.71
C ARG A 302 7.82 6.69 12.75
N THR A 303 9.11 6.46 12.55
CA THR A 303 10.10 7.54 12.48
C THR A 303 9.98 8.31 11.16
N VAL A 304 9.74 7.60 10.05
CA VAL A 304 9.63 8.17 8.72
C VAL A 304 8.19 8.30 8.22
N VAL A 305 7.26 7.53 8.78
CA VAL A 305 5.82 7.60 8.50
C VAL A 305 5.07 7.59 9.84
N PRO A 306 4.85 8.76 10.48
CA PRO A 306 4.36 8.87 11.86
C PRO A 306 3.13 8.02 12.19
N LEU A 307 2.19 7.94 11.25
CA LEU A 307 0.91 7.25 11.41
C LEU A 307 0.93 5.79 10.92
N SER A 308 2.10 5.23 10.62
CA SER A 308 2.21 3.87 10.07
C SER A 308 1.68 2.79 11.03
N VAL A 309 0.90 1.86 10.46
CA VAL A 309 0.47 0.63 11.14
C VAL A 309 1.39 -0.55 10.87
N MET A 310 2.42 -0.37 10.02
CA MET A 310 3.41 -1.40 9.72
C MET A 310 4.15 -1.84 11.02
N PRO A 311 4.37 -3.14 11.24
CA PRO A 311 5.25 -3.59 12.31
C PRO A 311 6.70 -3.16 12.02
N GLY A 312 7.49 -2.93 13.07
CA GLY A 312 8.93 -2.77 12.92
C GLY A 312 9.63 -4.13 12.94
N TYR A 313 10.77 -4.22 12.27
CA TYR A 313 11.62 -5.41 12.17
C TYR A 313 13.03 -5.16 12.73
N PRO A 314 13.17 -4.65 13.98
CA PRO A 314 14.47 -4.33 14.56
C PRO A 314 15.40 -5.54 14.70
N GLU A 315 14.86 -6.76 14.72
CA GLU A 315 15.60 -8.02 14.74
C GLU A 315 16.48 -8.26 13.50
N LEU A 316 16.20 -7.57 12.40
CA LEU A 316 17.04 -7.64 11.19
C LEU A 316 18.29 -6.73 11.28
N PHE A 317 18.49 -6.03 12.40
CA PHE A 317 19.50 -4.99 12.59
C PHE A 317 20.35 -5.23 13.85
N GLU A 318 21.54 -4.64 13.86
CA GLU A 318 22.46 -4.67 15.01
C GLU A 318 22.24 -3.45 15.93
N GLY A 319 21.02 -3.33 16.46
CA GLY A 319 20.63 -2.33 17.48
C GLY A 319 20.30 -0.93 16.97
N SER A 320 20.53 -0.64 15.68
CA SER A 320 20.18 0.64 15.05
C SER A 320 19.96 0.50 13.54
N ALA A 321 19.17 1.42 12.95
CA ALA A 321 18.80 1.38 11.54
C ALA A 321 19.98 1.56 10.57
N ASP A 322 21.05 2.23 10.99
CA ASP A 322 22.31 2.40 10.24
C ASP A 322 23.21 1.16 10.28
N ARG A 323 22.81 0.11 11.03
CA ARG A 323 23.53 -1.16 11.14
C ARG A 323 22.67 -2.34 10.70
N PRO A 324 22.29 -2.40 9.41
CA PRO A 324 21.49 -3.48 8.88
C PRO A 324 22.26 -4.80 8.89
N GLY A 325 21.61 -5.86 9.36
CA GLY A 325 22.08 -7.22 9.17
C GLY A 325 21.89 -7.66 7.72
N ARG A 326 22.39 -8.87 7.42
CA ARG A 326 22.31 -9.42 6.05
C ARG A 326 20.87 -9.56 5.55
N GLU A 327 19.94 -9.99 6.40
CA GLU A 327 18.54 -10.14 6.00
C GLU A 327 17.87 -8.79 5.67
N ALA A 328 18.18 -7.72 6.43
CA ALA A 328 17.69 -6.37 6.11
C ALA A 328 18.20 -5.90 4.74
N LEU A 329 19.48 -6.12 4.43
CA LEU A 329 20.08 -5.77 3.15
C LEU A 329 19.51 -6.60 1.98
N ASP A 330 19.29 -7.91 2.18
CA ASP A 330 18.68 -8.78 1.17
C ASP A 330 17.22 -8.35 0.90
N LEU A 331 16.44 -8.06 1.95
CA LEU A 331 15.08 -7.54 1.83
C LEU A 331 15.03 -6.19 1.10
N LEU A 332 15.91 -5.26 1.47
CA LEU A 332 16.08 -3.99 0.78
C LEU A 332 16.38 -4.21 -0.71
N ALA A 333 17.31 -5.11 -1.03
CA ALA A 333 17.67 -5.40 -2.42
C ALA A 333 16.47 -5.91 -3.23
N TYR A 334 15.56 -6.68 -2.62
CA TYR A 334 14.32 -7.10 -3.27
C TYR A 334 13.32 -5.95 -3.44
N ILE A 335 13.12 -5.11 -2.42
CA ILE A 335 12.24 -3.93 -2.53
C ILE A 335 12.73 -3.00 -3.67
N GLU A 336 14.04 -2.77 -3.73
CA GLU A 336 14.69 -2.00 -4.80
C GLU A 336 14.74 -2.73 -6.16
N SER A 337 14.26 -3.97 -6.25
CA SER A 337 14.04 -4.62 -7.53
C SER A 337 12.64 -4.41 -8.10
N LEU A 338 11.68 -3.98 -7.26
CA LEU A 338 10.28 -3.87 -7.68
C LEU A 338 10.09 -2.69 -8.62
N GLY A 339 9.73 -2.98 -9.88
CA GLY A 339 9.60 -2.01 -10.96
C GLY A 339 10.78 -2.03 -11.94
N ARG A 340 11.87 -2.73 -11.60
CA ARG A 340 13.04 -2.90 -12.47
C ARG A 340 12.68 -3.60 -13.77
N GLU A 341 11.73 -4.53 -13.77
CA GLU A 341 11.31 -5.23 -14.99
C GLU A 341 10.85 -4.25 -16.06
N ARG A 342 10.11 -3.21 -15.63
CA ARG A 342 9.62 -2.14 -16.48
C ARG A 342 10.73 -1.22 -16.95
N GLU A 343 11.66 -0.86 -16.07
CA GLU A 343 12.83 -0.05 -16.43
C GLU A 343 13.71 -0.76 -17.48
N LEU A 344 13.91 -2.07 -17.35
CA LEU A 344 14.68 -2.86 -18.31
C LEU A 344 13.98 -3.08 -19.65
N ALA A 345 12.65 -3.06 -19.66
CA ALA A 345 11.87 -3.18 -20.88
C ALA A 345 11.81 -1.87 -21.68
N TRP A 346 12.05 -0.73 -21.05
CA TRP A 346 11.92 0.58 -21.67
C TRP A 346 13.20 1.04 -22.38
N PRO A 347 13.11 1.85 -23.48
CA PRO A 347 11.89 2.17 -24.24
C PRO A 347 11.51 1.13 -25.31
N GLU A 348 12.46 0.33 -25.80
CA GLU A 348 12.27 -0.48 -27.00
C GLU A 348 11.25 -1.61 -26.81
N GLY A 349 11.20 -2.20 -25.61
CA GLY A 349 10.21 -3.23 -25.25
C GLY A 349 8.80 -2.67 -25.18
N ASP A 350 8.63 -1.46 -24.65
CA ASP A 350 7.34 -0.77 -24.60
C ASP A 350 6.85 -0.33 -25.99
N GLU A 351 7.73 0.18 -26.84
CA GLU A 351 7.42 0.46 -28.25
C GLU A 351 7.02 -0.80 -29.01
N ARG A 352 7.78 -1.88 -28.85
CA ARG A 352 7.45 -3.18 -29.45
C ARG A 352 6.10 -3.69 -28.93
N ALA A 353 5.87 -3.67 -27.62
CA ALA A 353 4.63 -4.15 -27.02
C ALA A 353 3.41 -3.38 -27.55
N ARG A 354 3.51 -2.04 -27.69
CA ARG A 354 2.46 -1.20 -28.29
C ARG A 354 2.13 -1.57 -29.73
N ALA A 355 3.11 -2.02 -30.51
CA ALA A 355 2.89 -2.45 -31.88
C ALA A 355 2.27 -3.85 -32.00
N LEU A 356 2.22 -4.62 -30.90
CA LEU A 356 1.82 -6.02 -30.88
C LEU A 356 0.46 -6.28 -30.23
N THR A 357 -0.13 -5.29 -29.54
CA THR A 357 -1.41 -5.46 -28.84
C THR A 357 -2.40 -4.35 -29.18
N ASP A 358 -3.65 -4.74 -29.35
CA ASP A 358 -4.81 -3.85 -29.44
C ASP A 358 -5.65 -3.90 -28.15
N ASP A 359 -5.20 -4.61 -27.10
CA ASP A 359 -5.92 -4.70 -25.83
C ASP A 359 -5.87 -3.36 -25.08
N GLU A 360 -7.06 -2.80 -24.82
CA GLU A 360 -7.20 -1.47 -24.19
C GLU A 360 -6.54 -1.39 -22.81
N ARG A 361 -6.54 -2.49 -22.03
CA ARG A 361 -5.93 -2.51 -20.70
C ARG A 361 -4.41 -2.51 -20.81
N ALA A 362 -3.86 -3.36 -21.65
CA ALA A 362 -2.42 -3.38 -21.92
C ALA A 362 -1.96 -2.00 -22.44
N LEU A 363 -2.73 -1.39 -23.35
CA LEU A 363 -2.46 -0.04 -23.85
C LEU A 363 -2.49 1.02 -22.74
N MET A 364 -3.41 0.93 -21.76
CA MET A 364 -3.43 1.84 -20.60
C MET A 364 -2.09 1.89 -19.85
N SER A 365 -1.38 0.75 -19.74
CA SER A 365 -0.05 0.68 -19.15
C SER A 365 1.05 1.18 -20.07
N LEU A 366 0.99 0.81 -21.35
CA LEU A 366 2.00 1.11 -22.35
C LEU A 366 1.98 2.57 -22.85
N THR A 367 0.85 3.26 -22.72
CA THR A 367 0.69 4.66 -23.11
C THR A 367 0.60 5.60 -21.91
N ALA A 368 0.85 5.11 -20.70
CA ALA A 368 0.94 5.95 -19.51
C ALA A 368 1.99 7.05 -19.73
N GLU A 369 1.73 8.26 -19.24
CA GLU A 369 2.70 9.36 -19.28
C GLU A 369 4.03 8.90 -18.70
N VAL A 370 5.17 9.41 -19.20
CA VAL A 370 6.50 8.98 -18.77
C VAL A 370 6.65 9.02 -17.24
N LEU A 371 6.04 10.01 -16.57
CA LEU A 371 6.00 10.14 -15.11
C LEU A 371 5.32 8.96 -14.40
N ASN A 372 4.33 8.36 -15.03
CA ASN A 372 3.55 7.24 -14.51
C ASN A 372 4.06 5.90 -15.06
N ALA A 373 4.64 5.85 -16.26
CA ALA A 373 5.20 4.62 -16.86
C ALA A 373 6.41 4.09 -16.10
N HIS A 374 7.22 4.98 -15.51
CA HIS A 374 8.40 4.68 -14.68
C HIS A 374 8.33 5.49 -13.39
N PRO A 375 7.31 5.21 -12.56
CA PRO A 375 6.86 6.09 -11.49
C PRO A 375 7.74 6.00 -10.25
N GLY A 376 8.72 5.11 -10.26
CA GLY A 376 9.55 4.82 -9.11
C GLY A 376 10.51 5.95 -8.74
N ARG A 377 10.83 6.93 -9.58
CA ARG A 377 11.89 7.88 -9.24
C ARG A 377 11.38 9.30 -9.02
N THR A 378 11.76 9.88 -7.88
CA THR A 378 11.88 11.33 -7.74
C THR A 378 12.70 11.85 -8.93
N ARG A 379 12.27 12.95 -9.56
CA ARG A 379 12.93 13.44 -10.78
C ARG A 379 13.74 14.68 -10.50
N PRO A 380 14.91 14.85 -11.15
CA PRO A 380 15.72 16.06 -10.98
C PRO A 380 14.95 17.32 -11.39
N LEU A 381 14.16 17.26 -12.48
CA LEU A 381 13.40 18.37 -13.05
C LEU A 381 12.15 17.86 -13.78
N GLY A 382 11.04 18.58 -13.70
CA GLY A 382 9.79 18.30 -14.40
C GLY A 382 8.79 19.45 -14.24
N LEU A 383 7.93 19.67 -15.23
CA LEU A 383 6.88 20.70 -15.14
C LEU A 383 5.96 20.40 -13.95
N ALA A 384 6.08 21.20 -12.90
CA ALA A 384 5.14 21.18 -11.78
C ALA A 384 3.99 22.14 -12.06
N PRO A 385 2.75 21.77 -11.66
CA PRO A 385 1.62 22.68 -11.75
C PRO A 385 1.85 23.90 -10.85
N ALA A 386 1.39 25.07 -11.29
CA ALA A 386 1.40 26.26 -10.45
C ALA A 386 0.49 26.03 -9.22
N LEU A 387 1.02 26.29 -8.03
CA LEU A 387 0.24 26.20 -6.80
C LEU A 387 -0.67 27.43 -6.67
N PRO A 388 -1.98 27.25 -6.41
CA PRO A 388 -2.90 28.36 -6.28
C PRO A 388 -2.45 29.36 -5.22
N SER A 389 -2.53 30.66 -5.54
CA SER A 389 -2.10 31.78 -4.69
C SER A 389 -3.31 32.36 -3.94
N GLY A 390 -3.36 32.19 -2.61
CA GLY A 390 -4.26 32.95 -1.72
C GLY A 390 -5.72 32.46 -1.59
N GLU A 391 -6.20 32.49 -0.35
CA GLU A 391 -7.60 32.38 0.11
C GLU A 391 -8.50 31.35 -0.60
N LEU A 392 -8.33 30.08 -0.26
CA LEU A 392 -9.45 29.15 -0.30
C LEU A 392 -10.56 29.71 0.60
N GLN A 393 -11.70 30.03 0.00
CA GLN A 393 -12.88 30.55 0.68
C GLN A 393 -13.37 29.56 1.75
N GLY A 394 -13.09 29.86 3.02
CA GLY A 394 -13.74 29.21 4.17
C GLY A 394 -12.78 28.49 5.12
N SER A 395 -12.65 29.05 6.33
CA SER A 395 -12.25 28.43 7.61
C SER A 395 -11.14 27.36 7.62
N ASP A 396 -10.02 27.70 8.30
CA ASP A 396 -9.03 26.78 8.89
C ASP A 396 -7.90 26.22 7.99
N ASN A 397 -7.48 26.96 6.95
CA ASN A 397 -6.40 26.50 6.05
C ASN A 397 -5.01 26.39 6.74
N SER A 398 -4.74 27.24 7.73
CA SER A 398 -3.52 27.11 8.55
C SER A 398 -3.56 25.85 9.44
N GLY A 399 -4.75 25.48 9.92
CA GLY A 399 -4.97 24.22 10.63
C GLY A 399 -4.75 23.01 9.72
N LEU A 400 -5.33 23.02 8.51
CA LEU A 400 -5.17 21.95 7.53
C LEU A 400 -3.71 21.77 7.09
N GLY A 401 -3.04 22.83 6.65
CA GLY A 401 -1.64 22.75 6.20
C GLY A 401 -0.71 22.24 7.30
N MET A 402 -0.88 22.73 8.54
CA MET A 402 -0.08 22.27 9.69
C MET A 402 -0.39 20.83 10.08
N GLN A 403 -1.65 20.39 9.95
CA GLN A 403 -2.02 18.99 10.15
C GLN A 403 -1.35 18.10 9.09
N LEU A 404 -1.43 18.47 7.80
CA LEU A 404 -0.77 17.75 6.72
C LEU A 404 0.74 17.68 6.95
N PHE A 405 1.36 18.77 7.39
CA PHE A 405 2.78 18.81 7.70
C PHE A 405 3.16 17.86 8.85
N ARG A 406 2.37 17.80 9.92
CA ARG A 406 2.60 16.85 11.02
C ARG A 406 2.39 15.39 10.60
N ASP A 407 1.39 15.15 9.76
CA ASP A 407 1.04 13.80 9.32
C ASP A 407 2.07 13.24 8.31
N ASN A 408 2.71 14.11 7.50
CA ASN A 408 3.52 13.70 6.35
C ASN A 408 5.00 14.17 6.37
N CYS A 409 5.31 15.31 7.01
CA CYS A 409 6.61 15.98 6.87
C CYS A 409 7.43 15.99 8.17
N SER A 410 6.80 16.12 9.34
CA SER A 410 7.50 16.37 10.61
C SER A 410 8.32 15.18 11.11
N GLY A 411 8.03 13.96 10.65
CA GLY A 411 8.89 12.79 10.91
C GLY A 411 10.33 12.99 10.45
N CYS A 412 10.54 13.74 9.35
CA CYS A 412 11.86 14.11 8.85
C CYS A 412 12.23 15.55 9.20
N HIS A 413 11.33 16.51 8.99
CA HIS A 413 11.62 17.94 9.11
C HIS A 413 11.44 18.53 10.53
N GLY A 414 10.91 17.75 11.48
CA GLY A 414 10.58 18.21 12.83
C GLY A 414 9.34 19.10 12.86
N ASP A 415 8.65 19.19 14.01
CA ASP A 415 7.41 19.98 14.13
C ASP A 415 7.64 21.50 14.01
N SER A 416 8.86 21.96 14.25
CA SER A 416 9.30 23.35 14.08
C SER A 416 9.99 23.63 12.74
N GLY A 417 10.09 22.64 11.85
CA GLY A 417 10.75 22.80 10.56
C GLY A 417 12.28 22.93 10.62
N GLU A 418 12.92 22.51 11.71
CA GLU A 418 14.37 22.63 11.93
C GLU A 418 15.18 21.49 11.29
N GLY A 419 14.55 20.57 10.57
CA GLY A 419 15.22 19.42 9.98
C GLY A 419 15.68 18.39 11.02
N ASP A 420 15.10 18.41 12.21
CA ASP A 420 15.51 17.62 13.38
C ASP A 420 14.49 16.53 13.77
N GLY A 421 13.63 16.14 12.82
CA GLY A 421 12.66 15.07 13.01
C GLY A 421 13.32 13.75 13.43
N PRO A 422 12.57 12.82 14.05
CA PRO A 422 13.12 11.56 14.55
C PRO A 422 13.86 10.72 13.50
N ALA A 423 13.50 10.85 12.21
CA ALA A 423 14.22 10.19 11.13
C ALA A 423 15.48 10.94 10.66
N SER A 424 15.65 12.23 10.96
CA SER A 424 16.69 13.11 10.39
C SER A 424 18.09 12.50 10.46
N SER A 425 18.49 12.02 11.65
CA SER A 425 19.81 11.41 11.88
C SER A 425 20.06 10.11 11.11
N LEU A 426 19.02 9.47 10.58
CA LEU A 426 19.09 8.22 9.83
C LEU A 426 19.15 8.45 8.31
N LEU A 427 18.94 9.67 7.83
CA LEU A 427 18.84 9.99 6.41
C LEU A 427 20.13 10.65 5.88
N SER A 428 20.41 10.41 4.61
CA SER A 428 21.51 11.07 3.89
C SER A 428 21.02 11.54 2.52
N PRO A 429 21.09 12.84 2.19
CA PRO A 429 21.45 13.95 3.08
C PRO A 429 20.41 14.13 4.22
N PRO A 430 20.79 14.80 5.32
CA PRO A 430 19.83 15.17 6.35
C PRO A 430 18.80 16.17 5.80
N PRO A 431 17.55 16.16 6.32
CA PRO A 431 16.55 17.18 5.99
C PRO A 431 17.05 18.60 6.30
N VAL A 432 16.72 19.55 5.42
CA VAL A 432 17.04 20.96 5.61
C VAL A 432 16.22 21.59 6.74
N ALA A 433 16.81 22.57 7.43
CA ALA A 433 16.12 23.43 8.38
C ALA A 433 15.44 24.57 7.62
N PHE A 434 14.12 24.54 7.48
CA PHE A 434 13.36 25.57 6.75
C PHE A 434 13.57 26.98 7.33
N THR A 435 13.90 27.09 8.62
CA THR A 435 14.24 28.35 9.29
C THR A 435 15.42 29.09 8.66
N GLU A 436 16.32 28.36 8.01
CA GLU A 436 17.52 28.91 7.39
C GLU A 436 17.41 29.13 5.87
N HIS A 437 16.24 28.90 5.29
CA HIS A 437 16.02 28.96 3.85
C HIS A 437 14.77 29.78 3.52
N ARG A 438 14.80 30.50 2.41
CA ARG A 438 13.63 31.13 1.79
C ARG A 438 13.50 30.59 0.38
N TYR A 439 12.34 30.05 0.04
CA TYR A 439 12.06 29.43 -1.24
C TYR A 439 11.04 30.25 -2.03
N ARG A 440 11.20 30.30 -3.35
CA ARG A 440 10.15 30.78 -4.25
C ARG A 440 9.05 29.73 -4.36
N ARG A 441 7.80 30.18 -4.54
CA ARG A 441 6.62 29.30 -4.52
C ARG A 441 6.66 28.22 -5.62
N ASP A 442 7.16 28.57 -6.80
CA ASP A 442 7.34 27.63 -7.91
C ASP A 442 8.41 26.56 -7.62
N LEU A 443 9.48 26.90 -6.89
CA LEU A 443 10.46 25.91 -6.43
C LEU A 443 9.85 24.95 -5.41
N LEU A 444 9.04 25.45 -4.47
CA LEU A 444 8.30 24.58 -3.54
C LEU A 444 7.32 23.66 -4.30
N ALA A 445 6.64 24.18 -5.32
CA ALA A 445 5.78 23.38 -6.19
C ALA A 445 6.57 22.25 -6.87
N GLU A 446 7.74 22.55 -7.42
CA GLU A 446 8.62 21.55 -8.05
C GLU A 446 9.10 20.50 -7.06
N ILE A 447 9.54 20.90 -5.87
CA ILE A 447 10.03 19.98 -4.83
C ILE A 447 8.90 19.07 -4.34
N LEU A 448 7.72 19.62 -4.04
CA LEU A 448 6.58 18.82 -3.58
C LEU A 448 6.07 17.87 -4.68
N TRP A 449 6.03 18.34 -5.93
CA TRP A 449 5.54 17.56 -7.07
C TRP A 449 6.51 16.48 -7.54
N ASN A 450 7.82 16.74 -7.50
CA ASN A 450 8.83 15.83 -8.04
C ASN A 450 9.60 15.06 -6.97
N GLY A 451 9.52 15.48 -5.71
CA GLY A 451 10.46 15.09 -4.67
C GLY A 451 11.87 15.61 -4.94
N ILE A 452 12.85 15.13 -4.20
CA ILE A 452 14.26 15.47 -4.42
C ILE A 452 15.00 14.24 -4.91
N HIS A 453 15.48 14.28 -6.16
CA HIS A 453 16.22 13.17 -6.75
C HIS A 453 17.51 12.87 -5.96
N GLY A 454 17.73 11.59 -5.64
CA GLY A 454 18.87 11.15 -4.83
C GLY A 454 18.73 11.36 -3.32
N ALA A 455 17.63 11.94 -2.84
CA ALA A 455 17.34 12.13 -1.42
C ALA A 455 16.08 11.38 -0.98
N SER A 456 15.84 11.33 0.33
CA SER A 456 14.72 10.59 0.93
C SER A 456 13.36 11.28 0.79
N MET A 457 13.31 12.47 0.16
CA MET A 457 12.09 13.27 -0.01
C MET A 457 11.29 12.78 -1.22
N PRO A 458 10.17 12.07 -1.03
CA PRO A 458 9.37 11.53 -2.13
C PRO A 458 8.57 12.63 -2.84
N ALA A 459 7.95 12.26 -3.96
CA ALA A 459 6.95 13.09 -4.62
C ALA A 459 5.58 12.96 -3.92
N TRP A 460 4.80 14.04 -3.88
CA TRP A 460 3.47 14.13 -3.24
C TRP A 460 2.37 14.43 -4.25
N ARG A 461 2.46 13.81 -5.45
CA ARG A 461 1.51 14.03 -6.57
C ARG A 461 0.11 13.49 -6.30
N ASP A 462 -0.03 12.68 -5.27
CA ASP A 462 -1.31 12.15 -4.83
C ASP A 462 -2.16 13.20 -4.13
N LEU A 463 -1.56 14.28 -3.59
CA LEU A 463 -2.26 15.37 -2.94
C LEU A 463 -2.91 16.35 -3.94
N PRO A 464 -4.10 16.90 -3.64
CA PRO A 464 -4.67 18.02 -4.39
C PRO A 464 -3.75 19.24 -4.42
N LEU A 465 -3.86 20.06 -5.47
CA LEU A 465 -3.05 21.28 -5.60
C LEU A 465 -3.27 22.27 -4.45
N GLU A 466 -4.48 22.27 -3.89
CA GLU A 466 -4.87 23.05 -2.72
C GLU A 466 -4.11 22.63 -1.46
N GLU A 467 -3.93 21.33 -1.26
CA GLU A 467 -3.18 20.77 -0.13
C GLU A 467 -1.68 20.99 -0.28
N LEU A 468 -1.17 20.84 -1.51
CA LEU A 468 0.22 21.19 -1.83
C LEU A 468 0.49 22.69 -1.63
N ALA A 469 -0.47 23.55 -1.97
CA ALA A 469 -0.38 24.99 -1.69
C ALA A 469 -0.36 25.28 -0.19
N ALA A 470 -1.21 24.61 0.60
CA ALA A 470 -1.22 24.74 2.05
C ALA A 470 0.10 24.26 2.70
N LEU A 471 0.70 23.17 2.20
CA LEU A 471 2.02 22.71 2.63
C LEU A 471 3.12 23.71 2.26
N ALA A 472 3.09 24.28 1.06
CA ALA A 472 4.04 25.31 0.65
C ALA A 472 3.95 26.56 1.54
N ASP A 473 2.74 26.99 1.91
CA ASP A 473 2.51 28.10 2.85
C ASP A 473 3.08 27.79 4.24
N VAL A 474 2.95 26.56 4.73
CA VAL A 474 3.55 26.13 6.01
C VAL A 474 5.07 26.13 5.94
N VAL A 475 5.67 25.60 4.88
CA VAL A 475 7.13 25.58 4.70
C VAL A 475 7.68 27.01 4.67
N ASP A 476 7.04 27.92 3.92
CA ASP A 476 7.44 29.33 3.88
C ASP A 476 7.28 30.02 5.25
N SER A 477 6.26 29.65 6.03
CA SER A 477 6.02 30.22 7.37
C SER A 477 7.12 29.93 8.39
N PHE A 478 7.95 28.90 8.18
CA PHE A 478 9.10 28.61 9.03
C PHE A 478 10.30 29.51 8.74
N SER A 479 10.38 30.12 7.55
CA SER A 479 11.56 30.87 7.12
C SER A 479 11.84 32.08 8.00
N LEU A 480 13.09 32.18 8.49
CA LEU A 480 13.59 33.37 9.21
C LEU A 480 14.51 34.22 8.32
N VAL A 481 14.64 33.90 7.03
CA VAL A 481 15.54 34.58 6.10
C VAL A 481 14.83 35.74 5.41
N ASP A 482 15.29 36.97 5.64
CA ASP A 482 14.71 38.17 5.04
C ASP A 482 14.70 38.16 3.49
N ALA A 483 13.63 38.71 2.92
CA ALA A 483 13.40 38.85 1.49
C ALA A 483 14.29 39.93 0.85
N ALA A 484 14.58 41.00 1.60
CA ALA A 484 15.29 42.16 1.07
C ALA A 484 16.76 41.82 0.73
N SER A 485 17.19 42.16 -0.49
CA SER A 485 18.60 42.07 -0.89
C SER A 485 19.39 43.16 -0.14
N THR A 486 20.50 42.77 0.49
CA THR A 486 21.40 43.72 1.15
C THR A 486 22.49 44.14 0.17
N THR A 487 22.56 45.43 -0.16
CA THR A 487 23.67 45.99 -0.95
C THR A 487 24.98 45.77 -0.21
N SER A 488 25.86 44.94 -0.76
CA SER A 488 27.18 44.65 -0.19
C SER A 488 28.29 45.20 -1.07
N THR A 489 29.31 45.80 -0.47
CA THR A 489 30.53 46.22 -1.19
C THR A 489 31.35 45.03 -1.69
N LEU A 490 31.02 43.81 -1.24
CA LEU A 490 31.73 42.58 -1.59
C LEU A 490 31.20 41.90 -2.86
N LEU A 491 30.13 42.41 -3.49
CA LEU A 491 29.49 41.74 -4.63
C LEU A 491 30.45 41.48 -5.80
N ALA A 492 31.27 42.45 -6.18
CA ALA A 492 32.22 42.29 -7.30
C ALA A 492 33.32 41.26 -6.99
N ALA A 493 33.81 41.24 -5.74
CA ALA A 493 34.79 40.24 -5.31
C ALA A 493 34.15 38.84 -5.24
N GLY A 494 32.92 38.75 -4.73
CA GLY A 494 32.16 37.52 -4.64
C GLY A 494 31.81 36.93 -6.00
N GLN A 495 31.46 37.77 -6.97
CA GLN A 495 31.22 37.36 -8.35
C GLN A 495 32.46 36.68 -8.96
N SER A 496 33.64 37.30 -8.81
CA SER A 496 34.90 36.73 -9.30
C SER A 496 35.21 35.37 -8.68
N VAL A 497 34.99 35.22 -7.36
CA VAL A 497 35.15 33.94 -6.67
C VAL A 497 34.16 32.91 -7.22
N TYR A 498 32.90 33.29 -7.41
CA TYR A 498 31.84 32.41 -7.89
C TYR A 498 32.09 31.92 -9.33
N GLU A 499 32.40 32.82 -10.25
CA GLU A 499 32.69 32.48 -11.65
C GLU A 499 33.87 31.52 -11.77
N THR A 500 34.88 31.70 -10.92
CA THR A 500 36.10 30.87 -10.93
C THR A 500 35.90 29.49 -10.31
N ASN A 501 35.03 29.37 -9.29
CA ASN A 501 35.01 28.18 -8.43
C ASN A 501 33.65 27.46 -8.36
N CYS A 502 32.55 28.15 -8.62
CA CYS A 502 31.20 27.66 -8.32
C CYS A 502 30.34 27.44 -9.57
N ALA A 503 30.52 28.26 -10.61
CA ALA A 503 29.69 28.27 -11.80
C ALA A 503 29.67 26.93 -12.58
N GLU A 504 30.75 26.15 -12.52
CA GLU A 504 30.81 24.81 -13.14
C GLU A 504 29.68 23.88 -12.67
N CYS A 505 29.30 23.98 -11.39
CA CYS A 505 28.20 23.20 -10.81
C CYS A 505 26.90 24.02 -10.71
N HIS A 506 26.97 25.25 -10.23
CA HIS A 506 25.78 26.07 -9.94
C HIS A 506 25.28 26.90 -11.13
N GLY A 507 25.96 26.88 -12.28
CA GLY A 507 25.63 27.67 -13.47
C GLY A 507 26.13 29.12 -13.37
N ASP A 508 26.31 29.77 -14.52
CA ASP A 508 26.81 31.15 -14.58
C ASP A 508 25.85 32.16 -13.91
N ASP A 509 24.55 31.86 -13.90
CA ASP A 509 23.49 32.67 -13.30
C ASP A 509 23.06 32.22 -11.89
N GLY A 510 23.63 31.13 -11.37
CA GLY A 510 23.23 30.54 -10.10
C GLY A 510 22.04 29.60 -10.16
N GLY A 511 21.56 29.20 -11.35
CA GLY A 511 20.38 28.35 -11.53
C GLY A 511 20.53 26.88 -11.12
N GLY A 512 21.67 26.46 -10.57
CA GLY A 512 21.93 25.06 -10.19
C GLY A 512 22.12 24.13 -11.41
N ASN A 513 22.33 24.69 -12.60
CA ASN A 513 22.28 24.00 -13.89
C ASN A 513 23.64 23.99 -14.61
N GLY A 514 24.75 24.10 -13.86
CA GLY A 514 26.10 24.07 -14.41
C GLY A 514 26.37 22.76 -15.15
N PHE A 515 27.32 22.77 -16.08
CA PHE A 515 27.58 21.60 -16.94
C PHE A 515 27.98 20.34 -16.14
N ALA A 516 28.57 20.51 -14.95
CA ALA A 516 28.92 19.41 -14.07
C ALA A 516 27.71 18.81 -13.32
N ALA A 517 26.60 19.56 -13.17
CA ALA A 517 25.43 19.13 -12.39
C ALA A 517 24.79 17.83 -12.91
N GLN A 518 24.87 17.57 -14.21
CA GLN A 518 24.27 16.38 -14.84
C GLN A 518 25.04 15.08 -14.57
N ASN A 519 26.31 15.16 -14.16
CA ASN A 519 27.19 14.00 -14.01
C ASN A 519 27.76 13.88 -12.59
N LEU A 520 27.04 14.43 -11.60
CA LEU A 520 27.45 14.35 -10.20
C LEU A 520 27.43 12.90 -9.70
N PRO A 521 28.45 12.46 -8.92
CA PRO A 521 28.47 11.12 -8.33
C PRO A 521 27.26 10.84 -7.43
N ILE A 522 26.81 11.86 -6.70
CA ILE A 522 25.56 11.84 -5.95
C ILE A 522 24.58 12.73 -6.72
N PRO A 523 23.45 12.18 -7.22
CA PRO A 523 22.60 12.85 -8.20
C PRO A 523 21.61 13.84 -7.56
N ILE A 524 22.08 14.59 -6.56
CA ILE A 524 21.34 15.70 -5.96
C ILE A 524 21.79 16.97 -6.66
N MET A 525 20.85 17.67 -7.28
CA MET A 525 21.14 18.89 -8.04
C MET A 525 21.68 19.99 -7.12
N PRO A 526 22.65 20.80 -7.57
CA PRO A 526 23.10 21.98 -6.84
C PRO A 526 21.94 22.97 -6.62
N THR A 527 22.01 23.72 -5.52
CA THR A 527 21.03 24.75 -5.20
C THR A 527 20.86 25.77 -6.33
N ASP A 528 19.60 26.09 -6.65
CA ASP A 528 19.21 27.18 -7.53
C ASP A 528 19.09 28.49 -6.72
N PHE A 529 20.16 29.26 -6.69
CA PHE A 529 20.24 30.52 -5.96
C PHE A 529 19.32 31.62 -6.53
N THR A 530 18.71 31.41 -7.70
CA THR A 530 17.73 32.36 -8.26
C THR A 530 16.33 32.16 -7.65
N ARG A 531 16.06 30.98 -7.11
CA ARG A 531 14.77 30.56 -6.52
C ARG A 531 14.85 30.15 -5.05
N GLU A 532 16.06 30.00 -4.51
CA GLU A 532 16.31 29.69 -3.10
C GLU A 532 17.34 30.67 -2.51
N ARG A 533 17.05 31.17 -1.32
CA ARG A 533 17.96 32.02 -0.55
C ARG A 533 18.25 31.42 0.81
N LEU A 534 19.48 30.97 1.00
CA LEU A 534 19.99 30.48 2.28
C LEU A 534 20.33 31.65 3.22
N SER A 535 20.24 31.43 4.53
CA SER A 535 20.80 32.30 5.56
C SER A 535 22.32 32.46 5.38
N GLU A 536 22.89 33.57 5.85
CA GLU A 536 24.34 33.81 5.70
C GLU A 536 25.14 32.75 6.47
N ALA A 537 24.65 32.38 7.65
CA ALA A 537 25.23 31.32 8.47
C ALA A 537 25.19 29.97 7.73
N ALA A 538 24.06 29.58 7.16
CA ALA A 538 23.92 28.32 6.43
C ALA A 538 24.83 28.27 5.19
N ALA A 539 24.87 29.34 4.39
CA ALA A 539 25.73 29.41 3.22
C ALA A 539 27.22 29.36 3.59
N LEU A 540 27.63 30.05 4.66
CA LEU A 540 29.00 29.98 5.18
C LEU A 540 29.36 28.58 5.70
N ARG A 541 28.43 27.90 6.40
CA ARG A 541 28.65 26.51 6.84
C ARG A 541 28.81 25.58 5.65
N ALA A 542 27.96 25.70 4.62
CA ALA A 542 28.07 24.89 3.39
C ALA A 542 29.43 25.06 2.69
N LEU A 543 29.99 26.28 2.66
CA LEU A 543 31.34 26.49 2.11
C LEU A 543 32.44 25.91 3.01
N ARG A 544 32.30 26.00 4.33
CA ARG A 544 33.33 25.54 5.28
C ARG A 544 33.37 24.02 5.44
N GLU A 545 32.21 23.39 5.45
CA GLU A 545 32.01 21.99 5.84
C GLU A 545 31.58 21.11 4.65
N GLY A 546 31.29 21.73 3.50
CA GLY A 546 30.57 21.05 2.43
C GLY A 546 29.11 20.82 2.81
N VAL A 547 28.42 20.01 2.02
CA VAL A 547 27.05 19.56 2.33
C VAL A 547 27.04 18.03 2.37
N ALA A 548 26.87 17.48 3.58
CA ALA A 548 26.91 16.05 3.82
C ALA A 548 25.86 15.30 2.98
N GLY A 549 26.26 14.19 2.36
CA GLY A 549 25.39 13.42 1.48
C GLY A 549 25.18 14.04 0.09
N THR A 550 25.97 15.04 -0.31
CA THR A 550 25.96 15.63 -1.66
C THR A 550 27.37 15.68 -2.25
N SER A 551 27.48 16.16 -3.50
CA SER A 551 28.77 16.35 -4.17
C SER A 551 29.51 17.65 -3.75
N MET A 552 28.92 18.48 -2.87
CA MET A 552 29.52 19.74 -2.43
C MET A 552 30.57 19.51 -1.32
N ALA A 553 31.85 19.61 -1.68
CA ALA A 553 32.97 19.44 -0.76
C ALA A 553 33.29 20.73 0.05
N PRO A 554 34.00 20.61 1.19
CA PRO A 554 34.54 21.75 1.92
C PRO A 554 35.51 22.61 1.08
N TRP A 555 35.43 23.93 1.22
CA TRP A 555 36.29 24.91 0.51
C TRP A 555 37.36 25.56 1.40
N GLY A 556 37.47 25.16 2.67
CA GLY A 556 38.40 25.73 3.67
C GLY A 556 39.87 25.75 3.24
N ASP A 557 40.29 24.80 2.40
CA ASP A 557 41.67 24.71 1.90
C ASP A 557 41.94 25.54 0.65
N ARG A 558 40.88 26.06 0.00
CA ARG A 558 40.96 26.77 -1.29
C ARG A 558 40.59 28.23 -1.22
N LEU A 559 39.65 28.58 -0.33
CA LEU A 559 39.17 29.94 -0.14
C LEU A 559 39.44 30.40 1.29
N ASN A 560 39.86 31.66 1.44
CA ASN A 560 39.98 32.28 2.76
C ASN A 560 38.61 32.82 3.26
N ALA A 561 38.55 33.22 4.53
CA ALA A 561 37.29 33.67 5.14
C ALA A 561 36.65 34.88 4.45
N GLN A 562 37.45 35.82 3.91
CA GLN A 562 36.91 36.99 3.20
C GLN A 562 36.35 36.60 1.83
N GLU A 563 37.02 35.69 1.13
CA GLU A 563 36.56 35.15 -0.16
C GLU A 563 35.25 34.37 0.01
N MET A 564 35.14 33.55 1.07
CA MET A 564 33.90 32.84 1.39
C MET A 564 32.77 33.82 1.69
N THR A 565 32.99 34.83 2.55
CA THR A 565 31.97 35.85 2.85
C THR A 565 31.55 36.62 1.60
N ALA A 566 32.51 36.99 0.74
CA ALA A 566 32.20 37.66 -0.52
C ALA A 566 31.35 36.79 -1.45
N ALA A 567 31.71 35.51 -1.62
CA ALA A 567 30.94 34.54 -2.41
C ALA A 567 29.52 34.36 -1.86
N VAL A 568 29.36 34.26 -0.54
CA VAL A 568 28.05 34.16 0.13
C VAL A 568 27.18 35.38 -0.13
N HIS A 569 27.73 36.60 -0.06
CA HIS A 569 26.97 37.80 -0.41
C HIS A 569 26.56 37.82 -1.88
N TYR A 570 27.43 37.36 -2.79
CA TYR A 570 27.11 37.29 -4.20
C TYR A 570 25.98 36.29 -4.48
N VAL A 571 26.08 35.03 -4.03
CA VAL A 571 25.01 34.03 -4.30
C VAL A 571 23.67 34.43 -3.66
N ARG A 572 23.68 35.02 -2.46
CA ARG A 572 22.47 35.55 -1.82
C ARG A 572 21.83 36.71 -2.59
N SER A 573 22.60 37.41 -3.43
CA SER A 573 22.10 38.50 -4.27
C SER A 573 21.44 38.03 -5.56
N LEU A 574 21.62 36.76 -5.95
CA LEU A 574 21.05 36.17 -7.16
C LEU A 574 19.56 35.85 -7.03
N TYR A 575 19.05 35.73 -5.79
CA TYR A 575 17.66 35.41 -5.51
C TYR A 575 16.70 36.46 -6.09
N ARG A 576 15.65 35.99 -6.77
CA ARG A 576 14.62 36.84 -7.37
C ARG A 576 13.26 36.43 -6.83
N GLU A 577 12.55 37.36 -6.20
CA GLU A 577 11.14 37.15 -5.87
C GLU A 577 10.33 36.92 -7.14
N GLN A 578 9.27 36.11 -7.01
CA GLN A 578 8.31 35.92 -8.08
C GLN A 578 7.57 37.25 -8.28
N ILE A 579 7.85 37.94 -9.39
CA ILE A 579 7.05 39.08 -9.82
C ILE A 579 5.70 38.50 -10.24
N GLY A 580 4.61 38.96 -9.65
CA GLY A 580 3.27 38.48 -9.99
C GLY A 580 3.02 38.63 -11.50
N ASP A 581 2.54 37.55 -12.13
CA ASP A 581 2.00 37.62 -13.47
C ASP A 581 0.68 38.43 -13.39
N ASP A 582 0.74 39.70 -13.77
CA ASP A 582 -0.44 40.55 -14.05
C ASP A 582 -1.21 40.04 -15.28
#